data_AF-A0AA37ELN4-F1
#
_entry.id   AF-A0AA37ELN4-F1
#
_cell.length_a   1.000
_cell.length_b   1.000
_cell.length_c   1.000
_cell.angle_alpha   90.00
_cell.angle_beta   90.00
_cell.angle_gamma   90.00
#
_symmetry.space_group_name_H-M   'P 1'
#
loop_
_entity.id
_entity.type
_entity.pdbx_description
1 polymer ?
#
loop_
_entity_poly.entity_id
_entity_poly.type
_entity_poly.pdbx_seq_one_letter_code
_entity_poly.pdbx_strand_id
1 'polypeptide(L)'
;MPSWAEDTGMQFHFEKTLEKRYEPQVTVTNETPAWLMICLAESIKDWIGQSPRIFCKSEEPYLQFGYEVLTFPVAEFAQIFGPLIYAINQAWPVQVFGMGSQDELVELSFTKEGTAPTIQQKNVSGIPCAELRDLYFCVKFPDPLAADCMFRLLDAVEKKSAAVALEWEYADFLEQQRLARIDRTLSYCYVSLEEEESADPVGWLSGLTLQQKCELWRMFLGKRLFLPEFEWLRDAMLQGAVPNWIEWHLALYRVLEEENIRFFCKDGQFELLDKEGHRIYFGVDHSEAAEQVLMKVLFPLNQ
;
A
#
# COMPACT_ATOMS: atom_id res chain seq x y z
N MET A 1 -39.87 -2.25 16.23
CA MET A 1 -38.68 -1.67 15.61
C MET A 1 -37.69 -2.81 15.42
N PRO A 2 -37.33 -3.21 14.19
CA PRO A 2 -36.31 -4.23 14.02
C PRO A 2 -34.97 -3.66 14.48
N SER A 3 -34.32 -4.39 15.38
CA SER A 3 -32.93 -4.24 15.77
C SER A 3 -32.07 -4.15 14.50
N TRP A 4 -31.31 -3.07 14.35
CA TRP A 4 -30.21 -3.03 13.40
C TRP A 4 -29.27 -4.17 13.80
N ALA A 5 -29.24 -5.23 13.00
CA ALA A 5 -28.21 -6.23 13.12
C ALA A 5 -26.90 -5.50 12.79
N GLU A 6 -26.03 -5.38 13.78
CA GLU A 6 -24.65 -4.98 13.57
C GLU A 6 -24.11 -5.87 12.46
N ASP A 7 -23.73 -5.25 11.34
CA ASP A 7 -23.17 -5.95 10.20
C ASP A 7 -21.70 -6.31 10.54
N THR A 8 -21.56 -7.30 11.42
CA THR A 8 -20.34 -7.80 12.05
C THR A 8 -19.59 -8.74 11.11
N GLY A 9 -18.89 -8.20 10.11
CA GLY A 9 -17.94 -8.97 9.28
C GLY A 9 -18.51 -10.22 8.59
N MET A 10 -17.63 -11.16 8.25
CA MET A 10 -18.02 -12.45 7.67
C MET A 10 -18.70 -13.33 8.73
N GLN A 11 -19.92 -13.79 8.45
CA GLN A 11 -20.67 -14.64 9.38
C GLN A 11 -20.38 -16.12 9.13
N PHE A 12 -19.85 -16.79 10.15
CA PHE A 12 -19.73 -18.24 10.21
C PHE A 12 -20.63 -18.79 11.31
N HIS A 13 -21.09 -20.02 11.12
CA HIS A 13 -21.87 -20.71 12.15
C HIS A 13 -20.92 -21.34 13.18
N PHE A 14 -20.83 -20.73 14.36
CA PHE A 14 -20.14 -21.29 15.52
C PHE A 14 -21.14 -21.68 16.59
N GLU A 15 -20.94 -22.82 17.23
CA GLU A 15 -21.85 -23.31 18.26
C GLU A 15 -21.45 -22.86 19.66
N LYS A 16 -20.16 -22.56 19.88
CA LYS A 16 -19.60 -22.31 21.21
C LYS A 16 -18.59 -21.18 21.22
N THR A 17 -18.52 -20.47 22.34
CA THR A 17 -17.58 -19.37 22.59
C THR A 17 -16.82 -19.64 23.89
N LEU A 18 -15.51 -19.52 23.83
CA LEU A 18 -14.60 -19.71 24.96
C LEU A 18 -13.86 -18.41 25.21
N GLU A 19 -13.77 -17.97 26.47
CA GLU A 19 -13.11 -16.72 26.82
C GLU A 19 -11.94 -16.94 27.78
N LYS A 20 -10.83 -16.25 27.52
CA LYS A 20 -9.63 -16.30 28.36
C LYS A 20 -9.00 -14.91 28.49
N ARG A 21 -8.57 -14.55 29.69
CA ARG A 21 -7.77 -13.33 29.95
C ARG A 21 -6.32 -13.52 29.49
N TYR A 22 -5.69 -12.45 29.03
CA TYR A 22 -4.27 -12.42 28.72
C TYR A 22 -3.61 -11.16 29.29
N GLU A 23 -2.29 -11.19 29.43
CA GLU A 23 -1.48 -10.07 29.89
C GLU A 23 -0.74 -9.45 28.69
N PRO A 24 -1.09 -8.22 28.26
CA PRO A 24 -0.43 -7.54 27.15
C PRO A 24 1.08 -7.40 27.37
N GLN A 25 1.87 -7.69 26.34
CA GLN A 25 3.31 -7.41 26.33
C GLN A 25 3.62 -6.05 25.65
N VAL A 26 2.70 -5.55 24.84
CA VAL A 26 2.87 -4.31 24.07
C VAL A 26 1.85 -3.28 24.51
N THR A 27 2.28 -2.02 24.63
CA THR A 27 1.38 -0.86 24.82
C THR A 27 1.15 -0.22 23.47
N VAL A 28 -0.12 -0.01 23.10
CA VAL A 28 -0.48 0.59 21.82
C VAL A 28 -0.33 2.11 21.89
N THR A 29 0.30 2.70 20.89
CA THR A 29 0.42 4.15 20.71
C THR A 29 -0.92 4.76 20.27
N ASN A 30 -1.11 6.07 20.45
CA ASN A 30 -2.35 6.76 20.06
C ASN A 30 -2.36 7.14 18.57
N GLU A 31 -2.10 6.16 17.71
CA GLU A 31 -2.01 6.31 16.26
C GLU A 31 -3.33 6.00 15.55
N THR A 32 -3.40 6.27 14.24
CA THR A 32 -4.59 5.97 13.43
C THR A 32 -4.74 4.47 13.18
N PRO A 33 -5.98 3.96 12.99
CA PRO A 33 -6.21 2.56 12.66
C PRO A 33 -5.40 2.07 11.46
N ALA A 34 -5.18 2.92 10.45
CA ALA A 34 -4.36 2.57 9.28
C ALA A 34 -2.90 2.31 9.64
N TRP A 35 -2.30 3.19 10.45
CA TRP A 35 -0.92 3.02 10.89
C TRP A 35 -0.77 1.80 11.79
N LEU A 36 -1.72 1.58 12.71
CA LEU A 36 -1.74 0.38 13.55
C LEU A 36 -1.83 -0.91 12.71
N MET A 37 -2.54 -0.88 11.58
CA MET A 37 -2.62 -2.01 10.66
C MET A 37 -1.30 -2.26 9.92
N ILE A 38 -0.60 -1.21 9.50
CA ILE A 38 0.76 -1.31 8.93
C ILE A 38 1.70 -1.94 9.96
N CYS A 39 1.75 -1.40 11.18
CA CYS A 39 2.57 -1.94 12.26
C CYS A 39 2.22 -3.40 12.60
N LEU A 40 0.93 -3.77 12.57
CA LEU A 40 0.48 -5.15 12.79
C LEU A 40 1.04 -6.09 11.72
N ALA A 41 0.94 -5.73 10.45
CA ALA A 41 1.43 -6.56 9.35
C ALA A 41 2.96 -6.74 9.41
N GLU A 42 3.70 -5.66 9.71
CA GLU A 42 5.16 -5.72 9.90
C GLU A 42 5.56 -6.57 11.12
N SER A 43 4.92 -6.33 12.27
CA SER A 43 5.23 -7.06 13.51
C SER A 43 4.94 -8.56 13.38
N ILE A 44 3.87 -8.93 12.68
CA ILE A 44 3.57 -10.34 12.42
C ILE A 44 4.56 -10.93 11.44
N LYS A 45 4.92 -10.20 10.37
CA LYS A 45 5.96 -10.65 9.42
C LYS A 45 7.28 -10.92 10.13
N ASP A 46 7.69 -10.06 11.06
CA ASP A 46 8.93 -10.23 11.82
C ASP A 46 8.86 -11.42 12.79
N TRP A 47 7.69 -11.64 13.42
CA TRP A 47 7.48 -12.77 14.32
C TRP A 47 7.42 -14.12 13.59
N ILE A 48 6.75 -14.15 12.42
CA ILE A 48 6.53 -15.35 11.62
C ILE A 48 7.72 -15.65 10.70
N GLY A 49 8.44 -14.62 10.25
CA GLY A 49 9.54 -14.73 9.29
C GLY A 49 9.09 -15.00 7.85
N GLN A 50 7.81 -14.81 7.52
CA GLN A 50 7.24 -15.02 6.19
C GLN A 50 6.39 -13.84 5.74
N SER A 51 6.31 -13.65 4.43
CA SER A 51 5.44 -12.66 3.78
C SER A 51 3.97 -13.08 3.83
N PRO A 52 3.02 -12.18 4.13
CA PRO A 52 1.61 -12.49 4.04
C PRO A 52 1.16 -12.64 2.59
N ARG A 53 0.11 -13.43 2.37
CA ARG A 53 -0.72 -13.32 1.18
C ARG A 53 -1.80 -12.28 1.46
N ILE A 54 -1.86 -11.25 0.62
CA ILE A 54 -2.84 -10.17 0.76
C ILE A 54 -3.85 -10.29 -0.39
N PHE A 55 -5.13 -10.22 -0.06
CA PHE A 55 -6.25 -10.30 -0.98
C PHE A 55 -7.23 -9.16 -0.70
N CYS A 56 -7.58 -8.44 -1.75
CA CYS A 56 -8.64 -7.43 -1.74
C CYS A 56 -9.49 -7.63 -2.99
N LYS A 57 -10.81 -7.53 -2.83
CA LYS A 57 -11.74 -7.56 -3.96
C LYS A 57 -12.31 -6.16 -4.13
N SER A 58 -12.09 -5.57 -5.30
CA SER A 58 -12.34 -4.14 -5.60
C SER A 58 -13.75 -3.61 -5.31
N GLU A 59 -14.75 -4.49 -5.25
CA GLU A 59 -16.16 -4.09 -5.01
C GLU A 59 -16.61 -4.31 -3.56
N GLU A 60 -15.74 -4.87 -2.72
CA GLU A 60 -16.08 -5.24 -1.34
C GLU A 60 -15.22 -4.45 -0.35
N PRO A 61 -15.81 -4.01 0.79
CA PRO A 61 -15.07 -3.26 1.80
C PRO A 61 -14.26 -4.22 2.71
N TYR A 62 -13.70 -5.28 2.14
CA TYR A 62 -12.98 -6.32 2.88
C TYR A 62 -11.56 -6.47 2.35
N LEU A 63 -10.62 -6.47 3.29
CA LEU A 63 -9.24 -6.86 3.04
C LEU A 63 -8.95 -8.10 3.85
N GLN A 64 -8.37 -9.10 3.18
CA GLN A 64 -7.91 -10.33 3.79
C GLN A 64 -6.40 -10.43 3.67
N PHE A 65 -5.73 -10.82 4.74
CA PHE A 65 -4.32 -11.15 4.66
C PHE A 65 -3.96 -12.27 5.63
N GLY A 66 -3.02 -13.12 5.26
CA GLY A 66 -2.68 -14.27 6.10
C GLY A 66 -1.36 -14.93 5.76
N TYR A 67 -0.95 -15.86 6.63
CA TYR A 67 0.32 -16.55 6.61
C TYR A 67 0.04 -18.05 6.61
N GLU A 68 0.34 -18.70 5.50
CA GLU A 68 0.07 -20.13 5.32
C GLU A 68 1.18 -20.99 5.93
N VAL A 69 0.80 -22.18 6.40
CA VAL A 69 1.68 -23.31 6.74
C VAL A 69 2.45 -23.18 8.06
N LEU A 70 2.00 -22.32 8.98
CA LEU A 70 2.67 -22.14 10.29
C LEU A 70 1.72 -22.35 11.46
N THR A 71 2.22 -23.07 12.47
CA THR A 71 1.55 -23.23 13.76
C THR A 71 1.98 -22.10 14.69
N PHE A 72 1.04 -21.54 15.44
CA PHE A 72 1.34 -20.49 16.41
C PHE A 72 0.61 -20.71 17.75
N PRO A 73 1.25 -20.39 18.90
CA PRO A 73 0.59 -20.46 20.20
C PRO A 73 -0.42 -19.31 20.38
N VAL A 74 -1.68 -19.64 20.63
CA VAL A 74 -2.77 -18.65 20.77
C VAL A 74 -2.52 -17.69 21.94
N ALA A 75 -1.94 -18.19 23.03
CA ALA A 75 -1.64 -17.37 24.19
C ALA A 75 -0.55 -16.31 23.89
N GLU A 76 0.54 -16.70 23.24
CA GLU A 76 1.63 -15.79 22.87
C GLU A 76 1.14 -14.76 21.84
N PHE A 77 0.44 -15.23 20.80
CA PHE A 77 -0.19 -14.37 19.80
C PHE A 77 -1.08 -13.30 20.45
N ALA A 78 -1.91 -13.69 21.43
CA ALA A 78 -2.79 -12.77 22.14
C ALA A 78 -2.01 -11.72 22.95
N GLN A 79 -0.92 -12.12 23.61
CA GLN A 79 -0.12 -11.21 24.42
C GLN A 79 0.63 -10.17 23.58
N ILE A 80 1.12 -10.57 22.40
CA ILE A 80 1.91 -9.70 21.51
C ILE A 80 0.99 -8.83 20.65
N PHE A 81 0.03 -9.41 19.94
CA PHE A 81 -0.76 -8.72 18.91
C PHE A 81 -2.18 -8.35 19.35
N GLY A 82 -2.70 -8.98 20.39
CA GLY A 82 -4.06 -8.72 20.90
C GLY A 82 -4.34 -7.24 21.18
N PRO A 83 -3.42 -6.46 21.77
CA PRO A 83 -3.62 -5.02 21.98
C PRO A 83 -3.80 -4.25 20.66
N LEU A 84 -2.96 -4.50 19.66
CA LEU A 84 -3.03 -3.87 18.33
C LEU A 84 -4.34 -4.22 17.63
N ILE A 85 -4.70 -5.51 17.61
CA ILE A 85 -5.93 -6.01 16.98
C ILE A 85 -7.15 -5.38 17.65
N TYR A 86 -7.18 -5.31 18.98
CA TYR A 86 -8.27 -4.66 19.72
C TYR A 86 -8.40 -3.18 19.39
N ALA A 87 -7.28 -2.46 19.26
CA ALA A 87 -7.27 -1.04 18.93
C ALA A 87 -7.79 -0.76 17.52
N ILE A 88 -7.36 -1.55 16.52
CA ILE A 88 -7.89 -1.48 15.15
C ILE A 88 -9.39 -1.80 15.14
N ASN A 89 -9.81 -2.83 15.89
CA ASN A 89 -11.20 -3.26 16.00
C ASN A 89 -12.15 -2.19 16.59
N GLN A 90 -11.64 -1.13 17.22
CA GLN A 90 -12.47 0.00 17.65
C GLN A 90 -12.97 0.85 16.48
N ALA A 91 -12.28 0.81 15.35
CA ALA A 91 -12.63 1.57 14.14
C ALA A 91 -13.10 0.66 13.00
N TRP A 92 -12.42 -0.47 12.80
CA TRP A 92 -12.65 -1.38 11.68
C TRP A 92 -12.79 -2.80 12.21
N PRO A 93 -13.95 -3.47 12.04
CA PRO A 93 -14.13 -4.83 12.52
C PRO A 93 -13.03 -5.77 12.03
N VAL A 94 -12.34 -6.43 12.97
CA VAL A 94 -11.26 -7.40 12.70
C VAL A 94 -11.69 -8.77 13.17
N GLN A 95 -11.67 -9.74 12.25
CA GLN A 95 -11.77 -11.16 12.57
C GLN A 95 -10.44 -11.82 12.28
N VAL A 96 -10.00 -12.66 13.21
CA VAL A 96 -8.77 -13.45 13.07
C VAL A 96 -9.16 -14.91 13.00
N PHE A 97 -8.59 -15.66 12.06
CA PHE A 97 -8.89 -17.06 11.83
C PHE A 97 -7.63 -17.90 11.88
N GLY A 98 -7.81 -19.16 12.28
CA GLY A 98 -6.81 -20.20 12.15
C GLY A 98 -7.45 -21.58 12.18
N MET A 99 -6.67 -22.57 11.78
CA MET A 99 -7.06 -23.97 11.72
C MET A 99 -6.60 -24.69 13.00
N GLY A 100 -7.55 -25.15 13.80
CA GLY A 100 -7.32 -26.02 14.96
C GLY A 100 -7.02 -27.47 14.56
N SER A 101 -7.05 -28.37 15.55
CA SER A 101 -6.92 -29.80 15.28
C SER A 101 -8.08 -30.31 14.41
N GLN A 102 -7.82 -31.31 13.57
CA GLN A 102 -8.81 -31.91 12.65
C GLN A 102 -9.36 -30.92 11.60
N ASP A 103 -8.58 -29.90 11.25
CA ASP A 103 -8.95 -28.87 10.27
C ASP A 103 -10.25 -28.13 10.66
N GLU A 104 -10.47 -27.94 11.97
CA GLU A 104 -11.55 -27.10 12.48
C GLU A 104 -11.18 -25.62 12.34
N LEU A 105 -12.07 -24.82 11.76
CA LEU A 105 -11.92 -23.37 11.70
C LEU A 105 -12.18 -22.75 13.08
N VAL A 106 -11.25 -21.92 13.55
CA VAL A 106 -11.35 -21.18 14.81
C VAL A 106 -11.27 -19.69 14.53
N GLU A 107 -12.28 -18.94 14.97
CA GLU A 107 -12.24 -17.48 15.00
C GLU A 107 -11.70 -17.00 16.36
N LEU A 108 -10.73 -16.09 16.33
CA LEU A 108 -10.26 -15.34 17.48
C LEU A 108 -10.81 -13.91 17.41
N SER A 109 -11.33 -13.44 18.53
CA SER A 109 -11.73 -12.04 18.71
C SER A 109 -11.15 -11.49 20.00
N PHE A 110 -10.85 -10.20 20.01
CA PHE A 110 -10.19 -9.53 21.11
C PHE A 110 -11.11 -8.47 21.69
N THR A 111 -11.34 -8.53 22.99
CA THR A 111 -12.19 -7.57 23.69
C THR A 111 -11.50 -7.08 24.96
N LYS A 112 -12.04 -5.99 25.52
CA LYS A 112 -11.57 -5.43 26.77
C LYS A 112 -12.76 -5.14 27.66
N GLU A 113 -13.14 -6.12 28.48
CA GLU A 113 -14.14 -5.93 29.52
C GLU A 113 -13.48 -5.42 30.81
N GLY A 114 -13.72 -4.16 31.16
CA GLY A 114 -13.12 -3.53 32.35
C GLY A 114 -11.62 -3.28 32.19
N THR A 115 -10.81 -3.78 33.13
CA THR A 115 -9.36 -3.52 33.16
C THR A 115 -8.51 -4.60 32.49
N ALA A 116 -9.06 -5.78 32.21
CA ALA A 116 -8.31 -6.92 31.71
C ALA A 116 -8.73 -7.28 30.28
N PRO A 117 -7.80 -7.35 29.31
CA PRO A 117 -8.15 -7.76 27.96
C PRO A 117 -8.38 -9.27 27.89
N THR A 118 -9.31 -9.67 27.03
CA THR A 118 -9.71 -11.05 26.82
C THR A 118 -9.61 -11.43 25.34
N ILE A 119 -9.28 -12.70 25.12
CA ILE A 119 -9.39 -13.36 23.83
C ILE A 119 -10.57 -14.33 23.88
N GLN A 120 -11.44 -14.25 22.89
CA GLN A 120 -12.54 -15.15 22.69
C GLN A 120 -12.23 -16.06 21.49
N GLN A 121 -12.40 -17.37 21.66
CA GLN A 121 -12.35 -18.36 20.59
C GLN A 121 -13.76 -18.81 20.25
N LYS A 122 -14.12 -18.79 18.97
CA LYS A 122 -15.36 -19.39 18.46
C LYS A 122 -15.02 -20.53 17.53
N ASN A 123 -15.63 -21.69 17.78
CA ASN A 123 -15.48 -22.89 16.96
C ASN A 123 -16.74 -23.77 17.12
N VAL A 124 -16.82 -24.87 16.39
CA VAL A 124 -17.98 -25.77 16.39
C VAL A 124 -17.91 -26.74 17.58
N SER A 125 -16.72 -27.25 17.89
CA SER A 125 -16.51 -28.24 18.95
C SER A 125 -16.67 -27.67 20.37
N GLY A 126 -16.35 -26.38 20.55
CA GLY A 126 -16.17 -25.71 21.83
C GLY A 126 -14.97 -26.21 22.62
N ILE A 127 -14.00 -26.81 21.94
CA ILE A 127 -12.76 -27.25 22.55
C ILE A 127 -11.75 -26.09 22.42
N PRO A 128 -11.11 -25.64 23.51
CA PRO A 128 -10.10 -24.60 23.42
C PRO A 128 -8.90 -25.08 22.62
N CYS A 129 -8.47 -24.28 21.65
CA CYS A 129 -7.25 -24.53 20.89
C CYS A 129 -6.10 -23.74 21.53
N ALA A 130 -5.05 -24.46 21.94
CA ALA A 130 -3.82 -23.84 22.45
C ALA A 130 -2.92 -23.35 21.32
N GLU A 131 -2.98 -24.03 20.17
CA GLU A 131 -2.22 -23.75 18.96
C GLU A 131 -3.17 -23.77 17.76
N LEU A 132 -2.90 -22.90 16.79
CA LEU A 132 -3.61 -22.84 15.50
C LEU A 132 -2.60 -22.86 14.36
N ARG A 133 -3.03 -23.33 13.19
CA ARG A 133 -2.30 -23.20 11.92
C ARG A 133 -2.93 -22.13 11.04
N ASP A 134 -2.20 -21.66 10.03
CA ASP A 134 -2.72 -20.81 8.95
C ASP A 134 -3.43 -19.55 9.47
N LEU A 135 -2.66 -18.54 9.87
CA LEU A 135 -3.18 -17.30 10.44
C LEU A 135 -3.79 -16.43 9.35
N TYR A 136 -5.06 -16.06 9.47
CA TYR A 136 -5.74 -15.14 8.56
C TYR A 136 -6.45 -14.01 9.29
N PHE A 137 -6.43 -12.82 8.69
CA PHE A 137 -7.18 -11.65 9.11
C PHE A 137 -8.22 -11.33 8.05
N CYS A 138 -9.41 -10.97 8.49
CA CYS A 138 -10.44 -10.36 7.67
C CYS A 138 -10.82 -9.03 8.33
N VAL A 139 -10.61 -7.92 7.62
CA VAL A 139 -10.86 -6.58 8.12
C VAL A 139 -11.88 -5.88 7.25
N LYS A 140 -12.92 -5.35 7.89
CA LYS A 140 -13.99 -4.60 7.24
C LYS A 140 -13.71 -3.10 7.32
N PHE A 141 -13.63 -2.46 6.17
CA PHE A 141 -13.42 -1.02 6.01
C PHE A 141 -14.74 -0.25 5.88
N PRO A 142 -14.72 1.09 6.00
CA PRO A 142 -15.89 1.91 5.79
C PRO A 142 -16.49 1.79 4.38
N ASP A 143 -15.63 1.58 3.37
CA ASP A 143 -16.00 1.45 1.97
C ASP A 143 -14.92 0.69 1.18
N PRO A 144 -15.20 0.25 -0.07
CA PRO A 144 -14.23 -0.46 -0.91
C PRO A 144 -12.98 0.37 -1.27
N LEU A 145 -13.08 1.69 -1.31
CA LEU A 145 -11.95 2.56 -1.67
C LEU A 145 -10.92 2.60 -0.54
N ALA A 146 -11.37 2.65 0.70
CA ALA A 146 -10.52 2.51 1.89
C ALA A 146 -9.85 1.12 1.96
N ALA A 147 -10.58 0.06 1.61
CA ALA A 147 -10.01 -1.29 1.55
C ALA A 147 -8.92 -1.40 0.47
N ASP A 148 -9.16 -0.87 -0.74
CA ASP A 148 -8.16 -0.86 -1.82
C ASP A 148 -6.94 0.00 -1.46
N CYS A 149 -7.16 1.16 -0.81
CA CYS A 149 -6.06 1.98 -0.32
C CYS A 149 -5.17 1.22 0.66
N MET A 150 -5.76 0.54 1.64
CA MET A 150 -4.97 -0.26 2.59
C MET A 150 -4.30 -1.46 1.95
N PHE A 151 -4.93 -2.09 0.95
CA PHE A 151 -4.30 -3.15 0.17
C PHE A 151 -2.98 -2.67 -0.45
N ARG A 152 -3.00 -1.51 -1.12
CA ARG A 152 -1.81 -0.94 -1.76
C ARG A 152 -0.72 -0.59 -0.76
N LEU A 153 -1.09 -0.07 0.41
CA LEU A 153 -0.15 0.26 1.49
C LEU A 153 0.50 -1.00 2.05
N LEU A 154 -0.27 -2.04 2.38
CA LEU A 154 0.27 -3.30 2.92
C LEU A 154 1.12 -4.05 1.89
N ASP A 155 0.75 -4.02 0.60
CA ASP A 155 1.55 -4.59 -0.49
C ASP A 155 2.90 -3.86 -0.65
N ALA A 156 2.92 -2.53 -0.49
CA ALA A 156 4.15 -1.75 -0.54
C ALA A 156 5.09 -1.99 0.64
N VAL A 157 4.53 -2.09 1.85
CA VAL A 157 5.23 -2.50 3.08
C VAL A 157 5.84 -3.88 2.88
N GLU A 158 5.08 -4.82 2.30
CA GLU A 158 5.59 -6.16 2.03
C GLU A 158 6.81 -6.14 1.09
N LYS A 159 6.74 -5.31 0.05
CA LYS A 159 7.83 -5.08 -0.91
C LYS A 159 9.01 -4.27 -0.35
N LYS A 160 8.94 -3.82 0.92
CA LYS A 160 9.94 -2.95 1.56
C LYS A 160 10.17 -1.65 0.76
N SER A 161 9.07 -1.08 0.26
CA SER A 161 9.12 0.19 -0.47
C SER A 161 9.31 1.34 0.50
N ALA A 162 10.16 2.31 0.18
CA ALA A 162 10.36 3.49 1.01
C ALA A 162 9.13 4.42 1.00
N ALA A 163 8.43 4.47 -0.13
CA ALA A 163 7.23 5.27 -0.31
C ALA A 163 6.24 4.61 -1.26
N VAL A 164 5.01 5.13 -1.26
CA VAL A 164 3.93 4.74 -2.19
C VAL A 164 3.35 5.98 -2.84
N ALA A 165 3.21 5.96 -4.16
CA ALA A 165 2.43 6.95 -4.90
C ALA A 165 1.02 6.42 -5.15
N LEU A 166 0.00 7.11 -4.63
CA LEU A 166 -1.40 6.72 -4.71
C LEU A 166 -2.22 7.75 -5.51
N GLU A 167 -3.26 7.28 -6.19
CA GLU A 167 -4.16 8.16 -6.94
C GLU A 167 -4.93 9.13 -6.02
N TRP A 168 -5.35 10.25 -6.58
CA TRP A 168 -6.07 11.31 -5.86
C TRP A 168 -7.40 10.88 -5.26
N GLU A 169 -8.01 9.81 -5.76
CA GLU A 169 -9.22 9.22 -5.19
C GLU A 169 -9.01 8.78 -3.72
N TYR A 170 -7.79 8.41 -3.32
CA TYR A 170 -7.48 7.98 -1.96
C TYR A 170 -7.18 9.15 -1.00
N ALA A 171 -7.13 10.40 -1.49
CA ALA A 171 -6.64 11.55 -0.71
C ALA A 171 -7.40 11.75 0.61
N ASP A 172 -8.74 11.67 0.57
CA ASP A 172 -9.57 11.87 1.77
C ASP A 172 -9.28 10.81 2.84
N PHE A 173 -9.12 9.54 2.43
CA PHE A 173 -8.79 8.47 3.35
C PHE A 173 -7.38 8.65 3.94
N LEU A 174 -6.39 8.97 3.10
CA LEU A 174 -5.00 9.19 3.55
C LEU A 174 -4.88 10.37 4.53
N GLU A 175 -5.60 11.47 4.29
CA GLU A 175 -5.63 12.62 5.17
C GLU A 175 -6.32 12.30 6.50
N GLN A 176 -7.48 11.63 6.46
CA GLN A 176 -8.20 11.19 7.67
C GLN A 176 -7.35 10.25 8.54
N GLN A 177 -6.57 9.38 7.89
CA GLN A 177 -5.69 8.43 8.55
C GLN A 177 -4.29 9.01 8.87
N ARG A 178 -4.06 10.30 8.60
CA ARG A 178 -2.79 11.00 8.88
C ARG A 178 -1.56 10.28 8.27
N LEU A 179 -1.75 9.61 7.14
CA LEU A 179 -0.69 8.86 6.44
C LEU A 179 0.08 9.70 5.43
N ALA A 180 -0.56 10.74 4.90
CA ALA A 180 0.06 11.65 3.94
C ALA A 180 -0.34 13.09 4.25
N ARG A 181 0.59 14.01 3.99
CA ARG A 181 0.27 15.42 3.88
C ARG A 181 -0.12 15.71 2.44
N ILE A 182 -1.41 16.00 2.22
CA ILE A 182 -1.94 16.22 0.89
C ILE A 182 -1.42 17.55 0.30
N ASP A 183 -0.73 17.46 -0.83
CA ASP A 183 -0.27 18.60 -1.63
C ASP A 183 -0.84 18.52 -3.05
N ARG A 184 -1.79 19.41 -3.35
CA ARG A 184 -2.49 19.46 -4.64
C ARG A 184 -1.65 19.96 -5.81
N THR A 185 -0.39 20.30 -5.57
CA THR A 185 0.57 20.61 -6.65
C THR A 185 1.23 19.35 -7.21
N LEU A 186 1.12 18.22 -6.52
CA LEU A 186 1.71 16.94 -6.91
C LEU A 186 0.78 16.14 -7.81
N SER A 187 1.36 15.24 -8.63
CA SER A 187 0.58 14.38 -9.51
C SER A 187 -0.15 13.27 -8.75
N TYR A 188 0.40 12.84 -7.61
CA TYR A 188 -0.09 11.74 -6.78
C TYR A 188 -0.04 12.07 -5.29
N CYS A 189 -0.76 11.28 -4.48
CA CYS A 189 -0.66 11.29 -3.02
C CYS A 189 0.51 10.40 -2.60
N TYR A 190 1.57 11.01 -2.04
CA TYR A 190 2.76 10.28 -1.58
C TYR A 190 2.65 9.94 -0.10
N VAL A 191 2.85 8.66 0.22
CA VAL A 191 2.93 8.14 1.60
C VAL A 191 4.35 7.67 1.84
N SER A 192 4.99 8.19 2.89
CA SER A 192 6.27 7.65 3.38
C SER A 192 6.00 6.44 4.26
N LEU A 193 6.75 5.37 4.05
CA LEU A 193 6.73 4.17 4.90
C LEU A 193 7.96 4.10 5.82
N GLU A 194 8.88 5.06 5.72
CA GLU A 194 10.06 5.15 6.58
C GLU A 194 9.78 6.04 7.82
N GLU A 195 10.40 5.69 8.95
CA GLU A 195 10.20 6.35 10.25
C GLU A 195 10.73 7.80 10.29
N GLU A 196 11.67 8.17 9.42
CA GLU A 196 12.14 9.55 9.30
C GLU A 196 11.23 10.33 8.35
N GLU A 197 10.45 11.29 8.88
CA GLU A 197 9.65 12.27 8.12
C GLU A 197 10.51 13.25 7.30
N SER A 198 11.57 12.79 6.65
CA SER A 198 12.24 13.59 5.65
C SER A 198 11.49 13.41 4.33
N ALA A 199 10.93 14.51 3.81
CA ALA A 199 10.44 14.54 2.44
C ALA A 199 11.65 14.33 1.53
N ASP A 200 11.90 13.07 1.16
CA ASP A 200 12.92 12.69 0.18
C ASP A 200 12.27 12.48 -1.18
N PRO A 201 12.44 13.42 -2.13
CA PRO A 201 11.93 13.27 -3.48
C PRO A 201 12.45 12.01 -4.18
N VAL A 202 13.65 11.51 -3.82
CA VAL A 202 14.19 10.26 -4.38
C VAL A 202 13.39 9.06 -3.87
N GLY A 203 13.10 9.01 -2.57
CA GLY A 203 12.16 8.06 -1.97
C GLY A 203 10.80 8.07 -2.66
N TRP A 204 10.21 9.24 -2.92
CA TRP A 204 8.92 9.34 -3.62
C TRP A 204 8.97 8.85 -5.08
N LEU A 205 10.06 9.14 -5.81
CA LEU A 205 10.25 8.60 -7.15
C LEU A 205 10.34 7.07 -7.16
N SER A 206 10.88 6.47 -6.10
CA SER A 206 10.93 5.01 -5.96
C SER A 206 9.55 4.37 -5.78
N GLY A 207 8.60 5.11 -5.19
CA GLY A 207 7.22 4.68 -4.97
C GLY A 207 6.31 4.75 -6.20
N LEU A 208 6.79 5.31 -7.32
CA LEU A 208 6.04 5.38 -8.58
C LEU A 208 6.02 4.03 -9.31
N THR A 209 4.83 3.58 -9.66
CA THR A 209 4.65 2.40 -10.54
C THR A 209 5.03 2.70 -11.99
N LEU A 210 5.30 1.66 -12.79
CA LEU A 210 5.53 1.81 -14.22
C LEU A 210 4.36 2.53 -14.93
N GLN A 211 3.11 2.23 -14.54
CA GLN A 211 1.93 2.87 -15.13
C GLN A 211 1.90 4.37 -14.82
N GLN A 212 2.17 4.76 -13.57
CA GLN A 212 2.22 6.18 -13.18
C GLN A 212 3.34 6.93 -13.91
N LYS A 213 4.50 6.28 -14.13
CA LYS A 213 5.58 6.84 -14.97
C LYS A 213 5.11 7.07 -16.42
N CYS A 214 4.29 6.16 -16.96
CA CYS A 214 3.68 6.34 -18.29
C CYS A 214 2.73 7.54 -18.29
N GLU A 215 1.87 7.69 -17.27
CA GLU A 215 0.96 8.84 -17.18
C GLU A 215 1.70 10.18 -17.06
N LEU A 216 2.79 10.24 -16.29
CA LEU A 216 3.65 11.43 -16.21
C LEU A 216 4.20 11.81 -17.59
N TRP A 217 4.75 10.84 -18.33
CA TRP A 217 5.21 11.05 -19.70
C TRP A 217 4.09 11.49 -20.64
N ARG A 218 2.90 10.89 -20.54
CA ARG A 218 1.74 11.23 -21.37
C ARG A 218 1.25 12.66 -21.09
N MET A 219 1.20 13.07 -19.84
CA MET A 219 0.85 14.44 -19.45
C MET A 219 1.86 15.46 -19.98
N PHE A 220 3.16 15.16 -19.94
CA PHE A 220 4.19 16.03 -20.49
C PHE A 220 4.14 16.09 -22.04
N LEU A 221 4.15 14.94 -22.71
CA LEU A 221 4.22 14.85 -24.18
C LEU A 221 2.92 15.27 -24.87
N GLY A 222 1.76 14.98 -24.26
CA GLY A 222 0.45 15.29 -24.83
C GLY A 222 -0.12 16.64 -24.39
N LYS A 223 0.08 17.03 -23.12
CA LYS A 223 -0.56 18.23 -22.55
C LYS A 223 0.42 19.34 -22.16
N ARG A 224 1.73 19.12 -22.28
CA ARG A 224 2.79 20.07 -21.88
C ARG A 224 2.64 20.52 -20.42
N LEU A 225 2.28 19.58 -19.54
CA LEU A 225 2.27 19.84 -18.10
C LEU A 225 3.68 19.71 -17.53
N PHE A 226 4.06 20.68 -16.70
CA PHE A 226 5.33 20.70 -15.99
C PHE A 226 5.09 20.18 -14.58
N LEU A 227 5.38 18.90 -14.39
CA LEU A 227 5.06 18.17 -13.17
C LEU A 227 6.30 18.11 -12.25
N PRO A 228 6.16 18.33 -10.93
CA PRO A 228 7.28 18.33 -9.99
C PRO A 228 8.14 17.07 -10.03
N GLU A 229 7.55 15.91 -10.35
CA GLU A 229 8.24 14.63 -10.43
C GLU A 229 9.39 14.64 -11.43
N PHE A 230 9.30 15.44 -12.51
CA PHE A 230 10.39 15.58 -13.46
C PHE A 230 11.56 16.43 -12.92
N GLU A 231 11.29 17.40 -12.05
CA GLU A 231 12.36 18.15 -11.35
C GLU A 231 13.12 17.23 -10.41
N TRP A 232 12.40 16.44 -9.63
CA TRP A 232 13.00 15.43 -8.74
C TRP A 232 13.83 14.43 -9.53
N LEU A 233 13.31 13.97 -10.67
CA LEU A 233 14.00 13.01 -11.53
C LEU A 233 15.27 13.59 -12.15
N ARG A 234 15.24 14.84 -12.61
CA ARG A 234 16.42 15.57 -13.09
C ARG A 234 17.46 15.69 -11.99
N ASP A 235 17.06 16.09 -10.78
CA ASP A 235 17.99 16.31 -9.68
C ASP A 235 18.63 14.99 -9.22
N ALA A 236 17.84 13.91 -9.15
CA ALA A 236 18.34 12.56 -8.90
C ALA A 236 19.30 12.08 -10.01
N MET A 237 19.04 12.45 -11.26
CA MET A 237 19.90 12.12 -12.41
C MET A 237 21.24 12.83 -12.33
N LEU A 238 21.27 14.11 -11.94
CA LEU A 238 22.52 14.86 -11.73
C LEU A 238 23.36 14.28 -10.60
N GLN A 239 22.71 13.68 -9.60
CA GLN A 239 23.36 13.03 -8.46
C GLN A 239 23.71 11.55 -8.71
N GLY A 240 23.30 10.97 -9.84
CA GLY A 240 23.49 9.55 -10.15
C GLY A 240 22.68 8.60 -9.25
N ALA A 241 21.56 9.07 -8.70
CA ALA A 241 20.76 8.39 -7.68
C ALA A 241 19.33 8.08 -8.14
N VAL A 242 19.07 8.00 -9.45
CA VAL A 242 17.72 7.77 -9.98
C VAL A 242 17.23 6.35 -9.64
N PRO A 243 16.11 6.21 -8.91
CA PRO A 243 15.54 4.90 -8.63
C PRO A 243 14.91 4.33 -9.90
N ASN A 244 15.16 3.04 -10.16
CA ASN A 244 14.53 2.28 -11.23
C ASN A 244 14.62 2.98 -12.61
N TRP A 245 15.79 3.52 -12.97
CA TRP A 245 15.98 4.31 -14.20
C TRP A 245 15.54 3.59 -15.49
N ILE A 246 15.67 2.27 -15.51
CA ILE A 246 15.18 1.44 -16.63
C ILE A 246 13.66 1.54 -16.81
N GLU A 247 12.88 1.65 -15.74
CA GLU A 247 11.42 1.80 -15.84
C GLU A 247 11.02 3.15 -16.43
N TRP A 248 11.79 4.21 -16.15
CA TRP A 248 11.57 5.52 -16.78
C TRP A 248 11.79 5.49 -18.28
N HIS A 249 12.80 4.73 -18.75
CA HIS A 249 13.01 4.47 -20.17
C HIS A 249 11.84 3.68 -20.77
N LEU A 250 11.50 2.54 -20.16
CA LEU A 250 10.44 1.66 -20.64
C LEU A 250 9.09 2.38 -20.69
N ALA A 251 8.78 3.20 -19.69
CA ALA A 251 7.59 4.03 -19.66
C ALA A 251 7.57 5.04 -20.82
N LEU A 252 8.68 5.74 -21.07
CA LEU A 252 8.76 6.66 -22.21
C LEU A 252 8.52 5.94 -23.52
N TYR A 253 9.26 4.86 -23.80
CA TYR A 253 9.14 4.13 -25.08
C TYR A 253 7.74 3.56 -25.29
N ARG A 254 7.10 3.06 -24.22
CA ARG A 254 5.70 2.63 -24.27
C ARG A 254 4.77 3.78 -24.66
N VAL A 255 4.91 4.95 -24.03
CA VAL A 255 4.08 6.13 -24.37
C VAL A 255 4.34 6.60 -25.80
N LEU A 256 5.59 6.62 -26.26
CA LEU A 256 5.90 6.98 -27.65
C LEU A 256 5.22 6.02 -28.64
N GLU A 257 5.23 4.72 -28.36
CA GLU A 257 4.57 3.71 -29.19
C GLU A 257 3.03 3.85 -29.16
N GLU A 258 2.43 3.91 -27.96
CA GLU A 258 0.97 4.01 -27.76
C GLU A 258 0.38 5.28 -28.38
N GLU A 259 1.07 6.42 -28.22
CA GLU A 259 0.63 7.71 -28.75
C GLU A 259 1.07 7.93 -30.21
N ASN A 260 1.72 6.95 -30.85
CA ASN A 260 2.27 7.03 -32.20
C ASN A 260 3.21 8.22 -32.42
N ILE A 261 3.96 8.60 -31.38
CA ILE A 261 4.96 9.66 -31.45
C ILE A 261 6.22 9.09 -32.08
N ARG A 262 6.61 9.66 -33.23
CA ARG A 262 7.78 9.23 -33.97
C ARG A 262 8.99 10.06 -33.61
N PHE A 263 10.09 9.38 -33.35
CA PHE A 263 11.38 9.99 -33.09
C PHE A 263 12.32 9.78 -34.27
N PHE A 264 12.92 10.87 -34.77
CA PHE A 264 13.94 10.84 -35.81
C PHE A 264 15.21 11.51 -35.30
N CYS A 265 16.35 10.85 -35.53
CA CYS A 265 17.67 11.45 -35.37
C CYS A 265 18.37 11.37 -36.73
N LYS A 266 18.58 12.52 -37.38
CA LYS A 266 19.25 12.60 -38.68
C LYS A 266 20.17 13.81 -38.72
N ASP A 267 21.41 13.61 -39.14
CA ASP A 267 22.41 14.66 -39.35
C ASP A 267 22.64 15.59 -38.13
N GLY A 268 22.55 15.02 -36.91
CA GLY A 268 22.71 15.77 -35.66
C GLY A 268 21.50 16.62 -35.24
N GLN A 269 20.39 16.53 -35.99
CA GLN A 269 19.10 17.12 -35.63
C GLN A 269 18.15 16.02 -35.18
N PHE A 270 17.35 16.34 -34.17
CA PHE A 270 16.29 15.45 -33.69
C PHE A 270 14.92 16.08 -33.88
N GLU A 271 13.97 15.23 -34.25
CA GLU A 271 12.57 15.61 -34.40
C GLU A 271 11.69 14.59 -33.71
N LEU A 272 10.79 15.09 -32.86
CA LEU A 272 9.67 14.34 -32.34
C LEU A 272 8.43 14.79 -33.10
N LEU A 273 7.72 13.84 -33.71
CA LEU A 273 6.49 14.08 -34.46
C LEU A 273 5.33 13.40 -33.74
N ASP A 274 4.22 14.11 -33.56
CA ASP A 274 2.99 13.50 -33.06
C ASP A 274 2.36 12.55 -34.10
N LYS A 275 1.24 11.92 -33.75
CA LYS A 275 0.48 11.03 -34.63
C LYS A 275 0.02 11.68 -35.94
N GLU A 276 -0.15 13.00 -35.96
CA GLU A 276 -0.57 13.80 -37.12
C GLU A 276 0.62 14.26 -37.97
N GLY A 277 1.85 14.00 -37.51
CA GLY A 277 3.09 14.42 -38.15
C GLY A 277 3.51 15.84 -37.80
N HIS A 278 2.84 16.49 -36.83
CA HIS A 278 3.26 17.81 -36.35
C HIS A 278 4.47 17.67 -35.42
N ARG A 279 5.39 18.63 -35.54
CA ARG A 279 6.56 18.70 -34.67
C ARG A 279 6.15 19.02 -33.24
N ILE A 280 6.64 18.20 -32.32
CA ILE A 280 6.64 18.42 -30.89
C ILE A 280 7.87 19.29 -30.60
N TYR A 281 7.65 20.58 -30.47
CA TYR A 281 8.71 21.55 -30.16
C TYR A 281 9.01 21.57 -28.66
N PHE A 282 10.30 21.69 -28.36
CA PHE A 282 10.88 21.90 -27.03
C PHE A 282 11.68 23.21 -27.05
N GLY A 283 11.87 23.82 -25.87
CA GLY A 283 12.67 25.03 -25.76
C GLY A 283 14.11 24.79 -26.25
N VAL A 284 14.68 25.78 -26.96
CA VAL A 284 16.06 25.68 -27.49
C VAL A 284 17.09 25.50 -26.36
N ASP A 285 16.77 26.00 -25.16
CA ASP A 285 17.65 25.95 -23.98
C ASP A 285 17.39 24.74 -23.08
N HIS A 286 16.39 23.90 -23.37
CA HIS A 286 15.95 22.80 -22.51
C HIS A 286 15.86 23.19 -21.02
N SER A 287 15.31 24.36 -20.71
CA SER A 287 15.24 24.85 -19.32
C SER A 287 14.42 23.93 -18.42
N GLU A 288 13.47 23.22 -19.01
CA GLU A 288 12.49 22.40 -18.29
C GLU A 288 13.05 21.03 -17.93
N ALA A 289 12.81 20.61 -16.68
CA ALA A 289 13.33 19.35 -16.16
C ALA A 289 12.90 18.13 -16.99
N ALA A 290 11.64 18.09 -17.40
CA ALA A 290 11.09 17.02 -18.23
C ALA A 290 11.78 16.94 -19.61
N GLU A 291 12.14 18.08 -20.21
CA GLU A 291 12.89 18.13 -21.46
C GLU A 291 14.31 17.58 -21.28
N GLN A 292 14.98 17.96 -20.19
CA GLN A 292 16.33 17.49 -19.89
C GLN A 292 16.37 15.97 -19.68
N VAL A 293 15.40 15.43 -18.93
CA VAL A 293 15.25 13.99 -18.73
C VAL A 293 14.95 13.30 -20.05
N LEU A 294 13.99 13.80 -20.83
CA LEU A 294 13.63 13.26 -22.15
C LEU A 294 14.87 13.16 -23.05
N MET A 295 15.64 14.25 -23.12
CA MET A 295 16.86 14.31 -23.91
C MET A 295 17.90 13.33 -23.41
N LYS A 296 18.05 13.15 -22.09
CA LYS A 296 18.99 12.16 -21.55
C LYS A 296 18.61 10.72 -21.91
N VAL A 297 17.31 10.40 -21.91
CA VAL A 297 16.80 9.07 -22.28
C VAL A 297 16.99 8.79 -23.78
N LEU A 298 16.68 9.76 -24.64
CA LEU A 298 16.78 9.60 -26.09
C LEU A 298 18.23 9.73 -26.60
N PHE A 299 19.08 10.48 -25.89
CA PHE A 299 20.47 10.77 -26.27
C PHE A 299 21.44 10.56 -25.10
N PRO A 300 21.74 9.31 -24.72
CA PRO A 300 22.57 9.02 -23.55
C PRO A 300 24.03 9.48 -23.69
N LEU A 301 24.51 9.71 -24.92
CA LEU A 301 25.92 9.93 -25.27
C LEU A 301 26.43 11.38 -25.18
N ASN A 302 25.58 12.36 -24.84
CA ASN A 302 26.07 13.71 -24.56
C ASN A 302 26.63 13.74 -23.13
N GLN A 303 27.96 13.61 -23.04
CA GLN A 303 28.79 14.02 -21.90
C GLN A 303 29.17 15.49 -22.05
#